data_AF-I5C454-F1
#
_entry.id   AF-I5C454-F1
#
_cell.length_a   1.000
_cell.length_b   1.000
_cell.length_c   1.000
_cell.angle_alpha   90.00
_cell.angle_beta   90.00
_cell.angle_gamma   90.00
#
_symmetry.space_group_name_H-M   'P 1'
#
loop_
_entity.id
_entity.type
_entity.pdbx_description
1 polymer ?
#
loop_
_entity_poly.entity_id
_entity_poly.type
_entity_poly.pdbx_seq_one_letter_code
_entity_poly.pdbx_strand_id
1 'polypeptide(L)'
;MWIASKNGFFSIVQHREDPEQVLVRARVKKDLAEIFPENRILHTPSADYHWRVYASKQELGELLLGQVAALDYPNFKGKIAEIPSQADKSEAYHRIWTVMHAYGRQLFDRKNVYQGCLLGGAIGDALGAPIEFMSFARIQDRYGAGGIRGYVEFAEGQGAFTDDTQMTLFTAEGLLRAQHRGMQRGIRGAEVTIVHHSYLRWLHTQGVPLKEMPAQGVYDPAGGWLLRRRAKATR
;
A
#
# COMPACT_ATOMS: atom_id res chain seq x y z
N MET A 1 7.23 26.11 -9.18
CA MET A 1 7.28 25.02 -8.19
C MET A 1 6.69 25.46 -6.85
N TRP A 2 6.18 24.50 -6.06
CA TRP A 2 5.83 24.71 -4.65
C TRP A 2 6.86 24.02 -3.76
N ILE A 3 7.26 24.67 -2.67
CA ILE A 3 8.19 24.13 -1.69
C ILE A 3 7.55 24.25 -0.32
N ALA A 4 7.37 23.12 0.35
CA ALA A 4 7.06 23.05 1.78
C ALA A 4 8.35 22.73 2.52
N SER A 5 8.75 23.56 3.47
CA SER A 5 10.01 23.45 4.22
C SER A 5 9.81 23.77 5.70
N LYS A 6 10.87 23.57 6.49
CA LYS A 6 10.92 23.98 7.90
C LYS A 6 10.91 25.50 8.09
N ASN A 7 11.11 26.27 7.03
CA ASN A 7 11.12 27.74 7.04
C ASN A 7 9.84 28.34 6.46
N GLY A 8 8.96 27.56 5.83
CA GLY A 8 7.72 28.07 5.25
C GLY A 8 7.23 27.32 4.03
N PHE A 9 6.11 27.81 3.48
CA PHE A 9 5.54 27.34 2.22
C PHE A 9 5.66 28.41 1.13
N PHE A 10 6.33 28.05 0.03
CA PHE A 10 6.68 28.98 -1.03
C PHE A 10 6.13 28.54 -2.39
N SER A 11 5.72 29.52 -3.20
CA SER A 11 5.55 29.34 -4.63
C SER A 11 6.61 30.13 -5.39
N ILE A 12 7.37 29.42 -6.22
CA ILE A 12 8.48 29.98 -6.99
C ILE A 12 8.14 29.83 -8.47
N VAL A 13 8.19 30.94 -9.19
CA VAL A 13 7.95 30.99 -10.64
C VAL A 13 8.99 31.89 -11.29
N GLN A 14 9.32 31.64 -12.55
CA GLN A 14 10.19 32.54 -13.32
C GLN A 14 9.51 33.92 -13.44
N HIS A 15 10.30 34.98 -13.39
CA HIS A 15 9.81 36.31 -13.72
C HIS A 15 9.36 36.36 -15.18
N ARG A 16 8.35 37.18 -15.49
CA ARG A 16 7.74 37.22 -16.84
C ARG A 16 8.67 37.82 -17.88
N GLU A 17 9.45 38.81 -17.46
CA GLU A 17 10.25 39.65 -18.36
C GLU A 17 11.76 39.42 -18.20
N ASP A 18 12.17 38.78 -17.11
CA ASP A 18 13.59 38.53 -16.80
C ASP A 18 13.78 37.02 -16.54
N PRO A 19 14.34 36.26 -17.49
CA PRO A 19 14.51 34.83 -17.31
C PRO A 19 15.54 34.49 -16.22
N GLU A 20 16.41 35.40 -15.80
CA GLU A 20 17.40 35.15 -14.74
C GLU A 20 16.83 35.38 -13.33
N GLN A 21 15.63 35.96 -13.25
CA GLN A 21 14.92 36.19 -12.02
C GLN A 21 13.78 35.21 -11.77
N VAL A 22 13.51 35.02 -10.50
CA VAL A 22 12.36 34.28 -9.97
C VAL A 22 11.57 35.16 -9.03
N LEU A 23 10.26 34.94 -9.02
CA LEU A 23 9.34 35.50 -8.06
C LEU A 23 9.04 34.44 -7.00
N VAL A 24 9.53 34.65 -5.79
CA VAL A 24 9.26 33.80 -4.62
C VAL A 24 8.08 34.39 -3.87
N ARG A 25 7.02 33.59 -3.66
CA ARG A 25 5.72 34.08 -3.18
C ARG A 25 5.23 33.27 -2.01
N ALA A 26 4.55 33.92 -1.07
CA ALA A 26 3.89 33.29 0.06
C ALA A 26 2.53 33.94 0.35
N ARG A 27 1.62 33.16 0.95
CA ARG A 27 0.35 33.68 1.46
C ARG A 27 0.51 34.31 2.84
N VAL A 28 1.50 33.87 3.61
CA VAL A 28 1.81 34.37 4.94
C VAL A 28 3.16 35.08 4.90
N LYS A 29 3.22 36.34 5.37
CA LYS A 29 4.45 37.17 5.32
C LYS A 29 5.63 36.48 6.03
N LYS A 30 5.36 35.89 7.19
CA LYS A 30 6.37 35.28 8.06
C LYS A 30 7.19 34.20 7.36
N ASP A 31 6.59 33.47 6.41
CA ASP A 31 7.29 32.43 5.66
C ASP A 31 8.43 33.03 4.82
N LEU A 32 8.20 34.17 4.17
CA LEU A 32 9.26 34.86 3.44
C LEU A 32 10.27 35.50 4.39
N ALA A 33 9.84 36.00 5.54
CA ALA A 33 10.72 36.61 6.54
C ALA A 33 11.71 35.60 7.16
N GLU A 34 11.41 34.30 7.11
CA GLU A 34 12.33 33.24 7.55
C GLU A 34 13.53 33.03 6.62
N ILE A 35 13.45 33.49 5.37
CA ILE A 35 14.49 33.26 4.35
C ILE A 35 14.95 34.53 3.62
N PHE A 36 14.23 35.64 3.77
CA PHE A 36 14.58 36.92 3.18
C PHE A 36 14.47 38.05 4.21
N PRO A 37 15.34 39.07 4.11
CA PRO A 37 15.18 40.31 4.87
C PRO A 37 13.81 40.96 4.67
N GLU A 38 13.18 41.42 5.74
CA GLU A 38 11.81 41.97 5.69
C GLU A 38 11.64 43.16 4.73
N ASN A 39 12.68 43.99 4.58
CA ASN A 39 12.67 45.13 3.68
C ASN A 39 12.60 44.76 2.19
N ARG A 40 12.86 43.50 1.84
CA ARG A 40 12.69 42.98 0.47
C ARG A 40 11.31 42.40 0.19
N ILE A 41 10.48 42.24 1.23
CA ILE A 41 9.18 41.59 1.11
C ILE A 41 8.14 42.61 0.64
N LEU A 42 7.61 42.38 -0.55
CA LEU A 42 6.59 43.22 -1.17
C LEU A 42 5.19 42.65 -0.89
N HIS A 43 4.23 43.55 -0.64
CA HIS A 43 2.82 43.21 -0.47
C HIS A 43 2.04 43.57 -1.74
N THR A 44 1.24 42.66 -2.26
CA THR A 44 0.27 42.95 -3.32
C THR A 44 -1.05 42.26 -2.96
N PRO A 45 -1.95 42.98 -2.25
CA PRO A 45 -3.15 42.41 -1.66
C PRO A 45 -4.09 41.71 -2.65
N SER A 46 -4.14 42.17 -3.90
CA SER A 46 -5.05 41.66 -4.92
C SER A 46 -4.65 40.31 -5.53
N ALA A 47 -3.48 39.76 -5.20
CA ALA A 47 -2.99 38.50 -5.74
C ALA A 47 -3.22 37.32 -4.78
N ASP A 48 -3.39 36.11 -5.33
CA ASP A 48 -3.52 34.85 -4.56
C ASP A 48 -2.36 34.63 -3.56
N TYR A 49 -1.15 35.06 -3.90
CA TYR A 49 -0.03 35.10 -2.97
C TYR A 49 0.26 36.54 -2.58
N HIS A 50 -0.29 37.02 -1.47
CA HIS A 50 -0.19 38.43 -1.09
C HIS A 50 1.26 38.93 -0.93
N TRP A 51 2.20 38.06 -0.55
CA TRP A 51 3.59 38.45 -0.27
C TRP A 51 4.56 37.87 -1.30
N ARG A 52 5.60 38.62 -1.64
CA ARG A 52 6.60 38.20 -2.63
C ARG A 52 7.96 38.85 -2.47
N VAL A 53 8.98 38.20 -3.01
CA VAL A 53 10.35 38.69 -3.16
C VAL A 53 10.83 38.37 -4.58
N TYR A 54 11.48 39.33 -5.22
CA TYR A 54 12.26 39.10 -6.44
C TYR A 54 13.67 38.66 -6.04
N ALA A 55 14.13 37.57 -6.63
CA ALA A 55 15.45 36.99 -6.38
C ALA A 55 16.05 36.49 -7.70
N SER A 56 17.38 36.44 -7.80
CA SER A 56 18.02 35.75 -8.92
C SER A 56 17.89 34.23 -8.75
N LYS A 57 17.97 33.48 -9.86
CA LYS A 57 18.02 32.01 -9.81
C LYS A 57 19.19 31.50 -8.96
N GLN A 58 20.33 32.19 -9.00
CA GLN A 58 21.51 31.85 -8.19
C GLN A 58 21.24 32.02 -6.70
N GLU A 59 20.73 33.19 -6.29
CA GLU A 59 20.41 33.48 -4.88
C GLU A 59 19.44 32.44 -4.33
N LEU A 60 18.36 32.15 -5.07
CA LEU A 60 17.40 31.14 -4.65
C LEU A 60 18.03 29.74 -4.58
N GLY A 61 18.91 29.40 -5.52
CA GLY A 61 19.63 28.13 -5.54
C GLY A 61 20.47 27.93 -4.27
N GLU A 62 21.23 28.96 -3.87
CA GLU A 62 22.04 28.96 -2.64
C GLU A 62 21.17 28.81 -1.38
N LEU A 63 20.03 29.52 -1.31
CA LEU A 63 19.08 29.39 -0.20
C LEU A 63 18.48 27.98 -0.08
N LEU A 64 18.07 27.38 -1.21
CA LEU A 64 17.51 26.03 -1.22
C LEU A 64 18.58 24.98 -0.86
N LEU A 65 19.81 25.14 -1.35
CA LEU A 65 20.92 24.26 -0.98
C LEU A 65 21.21 24.34 0.52
N GLY A 66 21.21 25.54 1.10
CA GLY A 66 21.37 25.74 2.54
C GLY A 66 20.27 25.04 3.37
N GLN A 67 19.02 25.06 2.90
CA GLN A 67 17.93 24.34 3.56
C GLN A 67 18.12 22.81 3.53
N VAL A 68 18.59 22.27 2.39
CA VAL A 68 18.88 20.83 2.26
C VAL A 68 20.04 20.43 3.16
N ALA A 69 21.12 21.22 3.18
CA ALA A 69 22.28 20.97 4.05
C ALA A 69 21.92 20.99 5.55
N ALA A 70 20.89 21.75 5.93
CA ALA A 70 20.40 21.86 7.31
C ALA A 70 19.31 20.84 7.67
N LEU A 71 19.06 19.81 6.86
CA LEU A 71 18.12 18.74 7.19
C LEU A 71 18.71 17.82 8.26
N ASP A 72 18.11 17.85 9.45
CA ASP A 72 18.55 17.13 10.66
C ASP A 72 17.42 16.27 11.27
N TYR A 73 16.38 15.96 10.49
CA TYR A 73 15.18 15.27 10.98
C TYR A 73 14.72 14.15 10.02
N PRO A 74 14.20 13.02 10.55
CA PRO A 74 13.65 11.93 9.74
C PRO A 74 12.18 12.12 9.38
N ASN A 75 11.47 13.05 10.04
CA ASN A 75 10.04 13.24 9.88
C ASN A 75 9.66 14.73 9.80
N PHE A 76 9.23 15.16 8.62
CA PHE A 76 8.85 16.55 8.37
C PHE A 76 7.70 17.04 9.27
N LYS A 77 6.63 16.25 9.41
CA LYS A 77 5.44 16.65 10.19
C LYS A 77 5.78 16.83 11.68
N GLY A 78 6.57 15.91 12.23
CA GLY A 78 7.08 16.00 13.60
C GLY A 78 7.92 17.25 13.79
N LYS A 79 8.87 17.51 12.87
CA LYS A 79 9.72 18.69 12.95
C LYS A 79 8.95 20.01 12.88
N ILE A 80 7.94 20.11 12.02
CA ILE A 80 7.12 21.33 11.91
C ILE A 80 6.35 21.62 13.20
N ALA A 81 5.85 20.59 13.89
CA ALA A 81 5.14 20.76 15.16
C ALA A 81 6.04 21.35 16.27
N GLU A 82 7.36 21.16 16.17
CA GLU A 82 8.34 21.68 17.13
C GLU A 82 8.78 23.12 16.84
N ILE A 83 8.50 23.66 15.64
CA ILE A 83 8.97 24.99 15.22
C ILE A 83 7.87 26.01 15.46
N PRO A 84 7.98 26.91 16.44
CA PRO A 84 6.90 27.83 16.81
C PRO A 84 6.41 28.70 15.65
N SER A 85 7.31 29.14 14.75
CA SER A 85 6.92 29.96 13.59
C SER A 85 6.17 29.19 12.51
N GLN A 86 6.16 27.85 12.57
CA GLN A 86 5.53 26.97 11.57
C GLN A 86 4.45 26.04 12.14
N ALA A 87 4.33 25.92 13.46
CA ALA A 87 3.42 24.99 14.11
C ALA A 87 1.95 25.17 13.68
N ASP A 88 1.55 26.41 13.36
CA ASP A 88 0.23 26.77 12.84
C ASP A 88 -0.11 26.12 11.48
N LYS A 89 0.90 25.62 10.74
CA LYS A 89 0.71 24.94 9.46
C LYS A 89 0.63 23.43 9.56
N SER A 90 0.78 22.85 10.75
CA SER A 90 0.83 21.38 10.93
C SER A 90 -0.40 20.68 10.34
N GLU A 91 -1.60 21.22 10.60
CA GLU A 91 -2.85 20.70 10.03
C GLU A 91 -2.88 20.81 8.51
N ALA A 92 -2.52 21.98 7.97
CA ALA A 92 -2.50 22.21 6.52
C ALA A 92 -1.55 21.25 5.79
N TYR A 93 -0.34 21.04 6.32
CA TYR A 93 0.61 20.06 5.78
C TYR A 93 0.12 18.63 5.91
N HIS A 94 -0.58 18.29 6.99
CA HIS A 94 -1.21 16.98 7.12
C HIS A 94 -2.25 16.75 6.03
N ARG A 95 -3.09 17.76 5.72
CA ARG A 95 -4.10 17.67 4.64
C ARG A 95 -3.45 17.50 3.27
N ILE A 96 -2.38 18.25 2.97
CA ILE A 96 -1.62 18.07 1.71
C ILE A 96 -1.08 16.64 1.62
N TRP A 97 -0.46 16.14 2.68
CA TRP A 97 0.03 14.75 2.71
C TRP A 97 -1.10 13.75 2.48
N THR A 98 -2.26 13.92 3.11
CA THR A 98 -3.40 13.01 2.95
C THR A 98 -3.89 12.98 1.51
N VAL A 99 -3.99 14.12 0.83
CA VAL A 99 -4.37 14.21 -0.59
C VAL A 99 -3.35 13.48 -1.47
N MET A 100 -2.06 13.77 -1.28
CA MET A 100 -0.99 13.16 -2.09
C MET A 100 -0.86 11.65 -1.82
N HIS A 101 -1.03 11.23 -0.56
CA HIS A 101 -1.05 9.82 -0.18
C HIS A 101 -2.24 9.10 -0.82
N ALA A 102 -3.44 9.69 -0.79
CA ALA A 102 -4.62 9.11 -1.44
C ALA A 102 -4.42 8.99 -2.96
N TYR A 103 -3.87 10.01 -3.62
CA TYR A 103 -3.51 9.97 -5.03
C TYR A 103 -2.51 8.84 -5.33
N GLY A 104 -1.40 8.76 -4.58
CA GLY A 104 -0.42 7.70 -4.74
C GLY A 104 -1.01 6.30 -4.50
N ARG A 105 -1.95 6.18 -3.56
CA ARG A 105 -2.68 4.93 -3.28
C ARG A 105 -3.62 4.50 -4.39
N GLN A 106 -4.15 5.42 -5.19
CA GLN A 106 -4.96 5.10 -6.37
C GLN A 106 -4.10 4.54 -7.51
N LEU A 107 -2.89 5.09 -7.67
CA LEU A 107 -1.93 4.63 -8.68
C LEU A 107 -1.20 3.36 -8.26
N PHE A 108 -1.05 3.13 -6.95
CA PHE A 108 -0.49 1.89 -6.44
C PHE A 108 -1.49 0.75 -6.66
N ASP A 109 -1.17 -0.13 -7.62
CA ASP A 109 -2.03 -1.26 -7.95
C ASP A 109 -2.04 -2.31 -6.84
N ARG A 110 -2.87 -2.06 -5.82
CA ARG A 110 -3.11 -3.01 -4.73
C ARG A 110 -3.63 -4.34 -5.25
N LYS A 111 -4.36 -4.34 -6.37
CA LYS A 111 -4.89 -5.58 -6.97
C LYS A 111 -3.72 -6.43 -7.46
N ASN A 112 -2.72 -5.85 -8.11
CA ASN A 112 -1.49 -6.56 -8.48
C ASN A 112 -0.77 -7.13 -7.25
N VAL A 113 -0.69 -6.39 -6.14
CA VAL A 113 -0.08 -6.92 -4.91
C VAL A 113 -0.85 -8.13 -4.38
N TYR A 114 -2.18 -8.04 -4.25
CA TYR A 114 -2.98 -9.16 -3.76
C TYR A 114 -2.98 -10.35 -4.71
N GLN A 115 -3.04 -10.11 -6.02
CA GLN A 115 -2.91 -11.16 -7.03
C GLN A 115 -1.52 -11.79 -6.97
N GLY A 116 -0.46 -11.00 -6.83
CA GLY A 116 0.91 -11.46 -6.65
C GLY A 116 1.08 -12.32 -5.39
N CYS A 117 0.47 -11.93 -4.26
CA CYS A 117 0.50 -12.75 -3.04
C CYS A 117 -0.23 -14.09 -3.22
N LEU A 118 -1.43 -14.09 -3.82
CA LEU A 118 -2.21 -15.31 -4.04
C LEU A 118 -1.54 -16.25 -5.06
N LEU A 119 -1.02 -15.69 -6.16
CA LEU A 119 -0.29 -16.44 -7.18
C LEU A 119 1.04 -16.95 -6.65
N GLY A 120 1.82 -16.10 -5.98
CA GLY A 120 3.10 -16.46 -5.40
C GLY A 120 2.97 -17.53 -4.33
N GLY A 121 1.93 -17.46 -3.49
CA GLY A 121 1.60 -18.52 -2.54
C GLY A 121 1.31 -19.84 -3.23
N ALA A 122 0.46 -19.83 -4.29
CA ALA A 122 0.15 -21.04 -5.04
C ALA A 122 1.34 -21.63 -5.81
N ILE A 123 2.24 -20.77 -6.31
CA ILE A 123 3.49 -21.19 -6.93
C ILE A 123 4.41 -21.81 -5.88
N GLY A 124 4.54 -21.20 -4.69
CA GLY A 124 5.36 -21.71 -3.60
C GLY A 124 4.89 -23.07 -3.09
N ASP A 125 3.58 -23.22 -2.88
CA ASP A 125 2.92 -24.49 -2.58
C ASP A 125 3.29 -25.55 -3.64
N ALA A 126 2.97 -25.29 -4.91
CA ALA A 126 3.22 -26.27 -5.99
C ALA A 126 4.71 -26.65 -6.14
N LEU A 127 5.64 -25.74 -5.81
CA LEU A 127 7.09 -26.00 -5.83
C LEU A 127 7.56 -26.80 -4.62
N GLY A 128 7.00 -26.54 -3.44
CA GLY A 128 7.40 -27.18 -2.18
C GLY A 128 6.77 -28.55 -1.97
N ALA A 129 5.55 -28.74 -2.45
CA ALA A 129 4.73 -29.93 -2.17
C ALA A 129 5.43 -31.28 -2.52
N PRO A 130 6.13 -31.44 -3.65
CA PRO A 130 6.79 -32.71 -3.99
C PRO A 130 7.94 -33.11 -3.04
N ILE A 131 8.46 -32.16 -2.26
CA ILE A 131 9.60 -32.37 -1.36
C ILE A 131 9.29 -32.11 0.11
N GLU A 132 8.04 -31.78 0.45
CA GLU A 132 7.62 -31.35 1.79
C GLU A 132 8.09 -32.30 2.91
N PHE A 133 8.11 -33.61 2.64
CA PHE A 133 8.52 -34.65 3.59
C PHE A 133 9.92 -35.24 3.33
N MET A 134 10.71 -34.62 2.46
CA MET A 134 12.09 -35.05 2.19
C MET A 134 13.07 -34.33 3.11
N SER A 135 14.02 -35.07 3.67
CA SER A 135 15.18 -34.44 4.31
C SER A 135 16.09 -33.82 3.25
N PHE A 136 16.88 -32.83 3.64
CA PHE A 136 17.86 -32.21 2.75
C PHE A 136 18.80 -33.24 2.10
N ALA A 137 19.27 -34.23 2.88
CA ALA A 137 20.09 -35.33 2.37
C ALA A 137 19.36 -36.16 1.30
N ARG A 138 18.05 -36.44 1.48
CA ARG A 138 17.25 -37.13 0.46
C ARG A 138 17.02 -36.29 -0.79
N ILE A 139 16.89 -34.97 -0.65
CA ILE A 139 16.81 -34.05 -1.79
C ILE A 139 18.12 -34.10 -2.58
N GLN A 140 19.27 -34.07 -1.91
CA GLN A 140 20.57 -34.14 -2.59
C GLN A 140 20.86 -35.51 -3.22
N ASP A 141 20.46 -36.60 -2.56
CA ASP A 141 20.57 -37.95 -3.11
C ASP A 141 19.75 -38.10 -4.40
N ARG A 142 18.52 -37.56 -4.42
CA ARG A 142 17.61 -37.66 -5.56
C ARG A 142 17.91 -36.68 -6.70
N TYR A 143 18.33 -35.45 -6.39
CA TYR A 143 18.48 -34.37 -7.38
C TYR A 143 19.94 -33.92 -7.58
N GLY A 144 20.89 -34.57 -6.90
CA GLY A 144 22.31 -34.26 -6.94
C GLY A 144 22.74 -33.23 -5.88
N ALA A 145 24.05 -33.05 -5.72
CA ALA A 145 24.63 -32.19 -4.68
C ALA A 145 24.11 -30.73 -4.70
N GLY A 146 23.70 -30.24 -5.87
CA GLY A 146 23.12 -28.92 -6.06
C GLY A 146 21.63 -28.79 -5.72
N GLY A 147 20.98 -29.87 -5.26
CA GLY A 147 19.55 -29.92 -4.97
C GLY A 147 18.67 -29.70 -6.21
N ILE A 148 17.45 -29.23 -5.98
CA ILE A 148 16.47 -28.96 -7.05
C ILE A 148 16.87 -27.70 -7.82
N ARG A 149 16.97 -27.83 -9.15
CA ARG A 149 17.32 -26.74 -10.08
C ARG A 149 16.26 -26.45 -11.14
N GLY A 150 15.12 -27.14 -11.08
CA GLY A 150 14.02 -27.01 -12.03
C GLY A 150 12.70 -27.41 -11.38
N TYR A 151 11.61 -27.29 -12.14
CA TYR A 151 10.30 -27.72 -11.65
C TYR A 151 10.26 -29.23 -11.48
N VAL A 152 9.73 -29.68 -10.34
CA VAL A 152 9.54 -31.09 -10.00
C VAL A 152 8.05 -31.30 -9.78
N GLU A 153 7.49 -32.33 -10.38
CA GLU A 153 6.09 -32.71 -10.18
C GLU A 153 5.97 -33.90 -9.22
N PHE A 154 4.77 -34.09 -8.67
CA PHE A 154 4.40 -35.38 -8.09
C PHE A 154 4.49 -36.48 -9.16
N ALA A 155 4.75 -37.72 -8.74
CA ALA A 155 4.89 -38.86 -9.65
C ALA A 155 3.65 -39.11 -10.55
N GLU A 156 2.50 -38.55 -10.17
CA GLU A 156 1.21 -38.65 -10.85
C GLU A 156 0.99 -37.55 -11.93
N GLY A 157 1.96 -36.64 -12.12
CA GLY A 157 2.11 -35.87 -13.36
C GLY A 157 1.18 -34.67 -13.57
N GLN A 158 0.73 -34.00 -12.51
CA GLN A 158 0.09 -32.69 -12.63
C GLN A 158 0.57 -31.78 -11.52
N GLY A 159 0.95 -30.55 -11.86
CA GLY A 159 1.28 -29.47 -10.93
C GLY A 159 0.07 -29.04 -10.09
N ALA A 160 -0.38 -29.91 -9.21
CA ALA A 160 -1.48 -29.71 -8.30
C ALA A 160 -0.96 -29.01 -7.05
N PHE A 161 -1.47 -27.80 -6.79
CA PHE A 161 -1.33 -27.14 -5.50
C PHE A 161 -2.09 -27.93 -4.41
N THR A 162 -1.62 -27.85 -3.17
CA THR A 162 -2.12 -28.63 -2.03
C THR A 162 -3.25 -27.94 -1.27
N ASP A 163 -3.56 -28.46 -0.09
CA ASP A 163 -4.43 -27.84 0.90
C ASP A 163 -3.99 -26.42 1.27
N ASP A 164 -2.71 -26.07 1.18
CA ASP A 164 -2.23 -24.70 1.43
C ASP A 164 -2.93 -23.68 0.51
N THR A 165 -2.88 -23.91 -0.80
CA THR A 165 -3.58 -23.04 -1.77
C THR A 165 -5.09 -23.19 -1.68
N GLN A 166 -5.59 -24.41 -1.51
CA GLN A 166 -7.03 -24.65 -1.46
C GLN A 166 -7.65 -23.91 -0.27
N MET A 167 -7.14 -24.14 0.94
CA MET A 167 -7.62 -23.48 2.16
C MET A 167 -7.46 -21.95 2.05
N THR A 168 -6.35 -21.45 1.49
CA THR A 168 -6.17 -20.01 1.24
C THR A 168 -7.29 -19.43 0.35
N LEU A 169 -7.69 -20.12 -0.71
CA LEU A 169 -8.79 -19.69 -1.57
C LEU A 169 -10.14 -19.70 -0.84
N PHE A 170 -10.38 -20.70 0.02
CA PHE A 170 -11.60 -20.76 0.85
C PHE A 170 -11.59 -19.71 1.97
N THR A 171 -10.43 -19.33 2.52
CA THR A 171 -10.28 -18.17 3.42
C THR A 171 -10.67 -16.88 2.71
N ALA A 172 -10.11 -16.65 1.52
CA ALA A 172 -10.40 -15.46 0.72
C ALA A 172 -11.88 -15.38 0.35
N GLU A 173 -12.49 -16.50 -0.06
CA GLU A 173 -13.93 -16.59 -0.31
C GLU A 173 -14.75 -16.25 0.94
N GLY A 174 -14.39 -16.81 2.10
CA GLY A 174 -15.06 -16.55 3.38
C GLY A 174 -15.02 -15.08 3.79
N LEU A 175 -13.86 -14.43 3.65
CA LEU A 175 -13.69 -13.01 3.94
C LEU A 175 -14.52 -12.13 2.99
N LEU A 176 -14.54 -12.44 1.69
CA LEU A 176 -15.35 -11.72 0.71
C LEU A 176 -16.85 -11.86 1.01
N ARG A 177 -17.31 -13.06 1.40
CA ARG A 177 -18.69 -13.31 1.81
C ARG A 177 -19.06 -12.54 3.08
N ALA A 178 -18.18 -12.53 4.08
CA ALA A 178 -18.39 -11.80 5.32
C ALA A 178 -18.52 -10.29 5.08
N GLN A 179 -17.61 -9.74 4.26
CA GLN A 179 -17.65 -8.33 3.86
C GLN A 179 -18.94 -7.99 3.11
N HIS A 180 -19.33 -8.83 2.13
CA HIS A 180 -20.56 -8.63 1.36
C HIS A 180 -21.81 -8.63 2.25
N ARG A 181 -21.92 -9.62 3.17
CA ARG A 181 -23.00 -9.67 4.16
C ARG A 181 -23.02 -8.43 5.04
N GLY A 182 -21.86 -8.01 5.54
CA GLY A 182 -21.72 -6.83 6.39
C GLY A 182 -22.17 -5.55 5.68
N MET A 183 -21.87 -5.40 4.39
CA MET A 183 -22.36 -4.30 3.57
C MET A 183 -23.88 -4.37 3.35
N GLN A 184 -24.43 -5.54 3.05
CA GLN A 184 -25.86 -5.71 2.78
C GLN A 184 -26.74 -5.51 4.02
N ARG A 185 -26.29 -5.98 5.20
CA ARG A 185 -27.10 -5.98 6.43
C ARG A 185 -26.77 -4.82 7.38
N GLY A 186 -25.70 -4.06 7.11
CA GLY A 186 -25.20 -3.01 8.01
C GLY A 186 -24.61 -3.53 9.34
N ILE A 187 -24.51 -4.86 9.53
CA ILE A 187 -24.05 -5.50 10.76
C ILE A 187 -22.85 -6.40 10.46
N ARG A 188 -21.74 -6.17 11.17
CA ARG A 188 -20.47 -6.92 11.08
C ARG A 188 -20.28 -7.85 12.28
N GLY A 189 -19.18 -8.62 12.34
CA GLY A 189 -18.86 -9.50 13.47
C GLY A 189 -19.11 -11.00 13.25
N ALA A 190 -19.53 -11.39 12.04
CA ALA A 190 -19.76 -12.79 11.67
C ALA A 190 -18.59 -13.39 10.85
N GLU A 191 -17.46 -12.69 10.74
CA GLU A 191 -16.32 -13.03 9.89
C GLU A 191 -15.78 -14.42 10.22
N VAL A 192 -15.54 -14.70 11.51
CA VAL A 192 -15.02 -15.99 11.99
C VAL A 192 -15.96 -17.14 11.60
N THR A 193 -17.26 -16.99 11.86
CA THR A 193 -18.27 -18.00 11.53
C THR A 193 -18.36 -18.24 10.02
N ILE A 194 -18.30 -17.19 9.20
CA ILE A 194 -18.42 -17.30 7.75
C ILE A 194 -17.16 -17.91 7.12
N VAL A 195 -15.97 -17.59 7.65
CA VAL A 195 -14.72 -18.24 7.25
C VAL A 195 -14.72 -19.71 7.67
N HIS A 196 -15.16 -20.03 8.89
CA HIS A 196 -15.32 -21.42 9.35
C HIS A 196 -16.23 -22.22 8.42
N HIS A 197 -17.39 -21.67 8.03
CA HIS A 197 -18.27 -22.33 7.05
C HIS A 197 -17.61 -22.52 5.69
N SER A 198 -16.65 -21.66 5.32
CA SER A 198 -15.89 -21.82 4.08
C SER A 198 -14.90 -22.97 4.16
N TYR A 199 -14.28 -23.20 5.33
CA TYR A 199 -13.49 -24.41 5.56
C TYR A 199 -14.32 -25.68 5.61
N LEU A 200 -15.55 -25.65 6.14
CA LEU A 200 -16.46 -26.80 6.06
C LEU A 200 -16.80 -27.16 4.60
N ARG A 201 -16.97 -26.15 3.72
CA ARG A 201 -17.14 -26.39 2.28
C ARG A 201 -15.90 -26.99 1.65
N TRP A 202 -14.72 -26.51 1.99
CA TRP A 202 -13.45 -27.12 1.55
C TRP A 202 -13.35 -28.57 2.01
N LEU A 203 -13.62 -28.84 3.29
CA LEU A 203 -13.56 -30.20 3.85
C LEU A 203 -14.54 -31.14 3.16
N HIS A 204 -15.73 -30.65 2.81
CA HIS A 204 -16.70 -31.40 2.01
C HIS A 204 -16.16 -31.74 0.61
N THR A 205 -15.36 -30.87 -0.03
CA THR A 205 -14.75 -31.20 -1.32
C THR A 205 -13.69 -32.30 -1.22
N GLN A 206 -13.09 -32.49 -0.04
CA GLN A 206 -12.16 -33.60 0.22
C GLN A 206 -12.88 -34.95 0.44
N GLY A 207 -14.21 -35.00 0.31
CA GLY A 207 -15.01 -36.22 0.52
C GLY A 207 -15.22 -36.58 2.00
N VAL A 208 -14.85 -35.70 2.93
CA VAL A 208 -15.01 -35.94 4.37
C VAL A 208 -16.47 -35.68 4.78
N PRO A 209 -17.16 -36.66 5.40
CA PRO A 209 -18.52 -36.46 5.90
C PRO A 209 -18.56 -35.41 7.00
N LEU A 210 -19.42 -34.41 6.86
CA LEU A 210 -19.64 -33.39 7.89
C LEU A 210 -20.61 -33.95 8.96
N LYS A 211 -20.18 -33.96 10.23
CA LYS A 211 -20.97 -34.48 11.36
C LYS A 211 -22.26 -33.69 11.59
N GLU A 212 -22.22 -32.38 11.35
CA GLU A 212 -23.37 -31.49 11.38
C GLU A 212 -23.32 -30.60 10.15
N MET A 213 -24.31 -30.74 9.26
CA MET A 213 -24.58 -29.71 8.26
C MET A 213 -25.17 -28.51 8.99
N PRO A 214 -24.69 -27.27 8.79
CA PRO A 214 -25.29 -26.09 9.40
C PRO A 214 -26.80 -26.07 9.10
N ALA A 215 -27.62 -26.33 10.13
CA ALA A 215 -29.01 -26.76 9.96
C ALA A 215 -29.95 -25.68 9.40
N GLN A 216 -29.54 -24.41 9.40
CA GLN A 216 -30.20 -23.30 8.71
C GLN A 216 -29.34 -22.04 8.91
N GLY A 217 -29.09 -21.29 7.83
CA GLY A 217 -28.45 -19.97 7.92
C GLY A 217 -27.55 -19.62 6.73
N VAL A 218 -28.07 -18.76 5.85
CA VAL A 218 -27.42 -17.90 4.83
C VAL A 218 -26.46 -18.55 3.81
N TYR A 219 -25.84 -19.70 4.06
CA TYR A 219 -24.81 -20.26 3.18
C TYR A 219 -24.91 -21.77 3.04
N ASP A 220 -25.41 -22.18 1.88
CA ASP A 220 -25.46 -23.56 1.38
C ASP A 220 -24.06 -24.20 1.34
N PRO A 221 -23.80 -25.26 2.12
CA PRO A 221 -22.53 -26.00 2.10
C PRO A 221 -22.24 -26.68 0.75
N ALA A 222 -23.29 -27.03 -0.01
CA ALA A 222 -23.19 -27.58 -1.36
C ALA A 222 -23.15 -26.49 -2.45
N GLY A 223 -23.27 -25.21 -2.05
CA GLY A 223 -23.39 -24.07 -2.93
C GLY A 223 -22.18 -23.14 -2.90
N GLY A 224 -21.66 -22.76 -4.07
CA GLY A 224 -20.56 -21.80 -4.15
C GLY A 224 -19.87 -21.80 -5.51
N TRP A 225 -19.38 -20.64 -5.93
CA TRP A 225 -18.70 -20.53 -7.22
C TRP A 225 -17.36 -21.27 -7.24
N LEU A 226 -16.68 -21.38 -6.09
CA LEU A 226 -15.40 -22.08 -5.97
C LEU A 226 -15.59 -23.61 -6.06
N LEU A 227 -16.67 -24.14 -5.48
CA LEU A 227 -17.06 -25.56 -5.58
C LEU A 227 -17.29 -26.02 -7.03
N ARG A 228 -17.74 -25.11 -7.91
CA ARG A 228 -17.97 -25.39 -9.34
C ARG A 228 -16.69 -25.48 -10.17
N ARG A 229 -15.52 -25.15 -9.60
CA ARG A 229 -14.22 -25.18 -10.28
C ARG A 229 -13.51 -26.50 -9.96
N ARG A 230 -13.99 -27.61 -10.56
CA ARG A 230 -13.57 -29.00 -10.27
C ARG A 230 -12.05 -29.28 -10.29
N ALA A 231 -11.27 -28.55 -11.08
CA ALA A 231 -9.81 -28.74 -11.13
C ALA A 231 -9.04 -28.23 -9.87
N LYS A 232 -9.74 -27.75 -8.83
CA LYS A 232 -9.14 -27.07 -7.67
C LYS A 232 -9.55 -27.62 -6.30
N ALA A 233 -10.35 -28.69 -6.25
CA ALA A 233 -11.12 -29.04 -5.06
C ALA A 233 -11.04 -30.51 -4.63
N THR A 234 -10.41 -31.37 -5.42
CA THR A 234 -10.23 -32.80 -5.08
C THR A 234 -8.84 -33.22 -5.52
N ARG A 235 -8.13 -33.93 -4.64
CA ARG A 235 -7.18 -34.97 -5.07
C ARG A 235 -7.98 -36.24 -5.34
#